data_AF-A0A4Q0AW94-F1
#
_entry.id   AF-A0A4Q0AW94-F1
#
_cell.length_a   1.000
_cell.length_b   1.000
_cell.length_c   1.000
_cell.angle_alpha   90.00
_cell.angle_beta   90.00
_cell.angle_gamma   90.00
#
_symmetry.space_group_name_H-M   'P 1'
#
loop_
_entity.id
_entity.type
_entity.pdbx_description
1 polymer ?
#
loop_
_entity_poly.entity_id
_entity_poly.type
_entity_poly.pdbx_seq_one_letter_code
_entity_poly.pdbx_strand_id
1 'polypeptide(L)'
;MKYIFLLMLFLASFNTSAISGNELTQLNINNQHYYIVGTIDAFLIFNNVSKSPAFCIPDNATHSQSWNIVNKYLTDHPQDLHQPAAGIILMALSQAFPCSNDK
;
A
#
# COMPACT_ATOMS: atom_id res chain seq x y z
N MET A 1 -16.60 -36.87 15.37
CA MET A 1 -16.89 -35.41 15.40
C MET A 1 -15.81 -34.53 16.04
N LYS A 2 -15.06 -35.01 17.04
CA LYS A 2 -14.04 -34.18 17.74
C LYS A 2 -12.81 -33.80 16.89
N TYR A 3 -12.43 -34.65 15.94
CA TYR A 3 -11.25 -34.43 15.09
C TYR A 3 -11.51 -33.60 13.81
N ILE A 4 -12.78 -33.40 13.44
CA ILE A 4 -13.16 -32.60 12.25
C ILE A 4 -12.89 -31.11 12.50
N PHE A 5 -13.09 -30.62 13.73
CA PHE A 5 -12.77 -29.25 14.12
C PHE A 5 -11.26 -28.97 14.16
N LEU A 6 -10.45 -29.98 14.50
CA LEU A 6 -8.98 -29.88 14.51
C LEU A 6 -8.38 -29.80 13.11
N LEU A 7 -9.03 -30.39 12.09
CA LEU A 7 -8.58 -30.34 10.70
C LEU A 7 -8.83 -28.97 10.03
N MET A 8 -9.85 -28.23 10.44
CA MET A 8 -10.14 -26.89 9.90
C MET A 8 -9.16 -25.82 10.40
N LEU A 9 -8.57 -26.00 11.58
CA LEU A 9 -7.58 -25.08 12.15
C LEU A 9 -6.23 -25.14 11.41
N PHE A 10 -5.90 -26.25 10.74
CA PHE A 10 -4.64 -26.42 10.02
C PHE A 10 -4.68 -25.82 8.60
N LEU A 11 -5.87 -25.61 8.04
CA LEU A 11 -6.06 -25.01 6.71
C LEU A 11 -6.26 -23.49 6.74
N ALA A 12 -6.37 -22.89 7.93
CA ALA A 12 -6.55 -21.45 8.12
C ALA A 12 -5.23 -20.67 8.23
N SER A 13 -4.08 -21.31 8.00
CA SER A 13 -2.78 -20.64 7.85
C SER A 13 -2.65 -20.04 6.46
N PHE A 14 -3.61 -19.22 6.02
CA PHE A 14 -3.30 -18.28 4.94
C PHE A 14 -2.28 -17.31 5.52
N ASN A 15 -1.00 -17.53 5.20
CA ASN A 15 0.01 -16.50 5.34
C ASN A 15 -0.45 -15.34 4.47
N THR A 16 -1.21 -14.40 5.02
CA THR A 16 -1.49 -13.13 4.35
C THR A 16 -0.27 -12.24 4.53
N SER A 17 0.88 -12.68 4.02
CA SER A 17 2.01 -11.79 3.83
C SER A 17 1.57 -10.69 2.87
N ALA A 18 1.90 -9.43 3.20
CA ALA A 18 1.70 -8.33 2.26
C ALA A 18 2.33 -8.69 0.90
N ILE A 19 1.62 -8.45 -0.20
CA ILE A 19 2.17 -8.69 -1.54
C ILE A 19 3.39 -7.79 -1.75
N SER A 20 4.37 -8.29 -2.50
CA SER A 20 5.54 -7.53 -2.95
C SER A 20 5.18 -6.54 -4.07
N GLY A 21 6.08 -5.59 -4.34
CA GLY A 21 5.98 -4.74 -5.54
C GLY A 21 5.93 -5.55 -6.84
N ASN A 22 6.68 -6.65 -6.92
CA ASN A 22 6.69 -7.57 -8.06
C ASN A 22 5.28 -8.12 -8.31
N GLU A 23 4.63 -8.65 -7.28
CA GLU A 23 3.26 -9.16 -7.37
C GLU A 23 2.26 -8.05 -7.70
N LEU A 24 2.41 -6.86 -7.10
CA LEU A 24 1.56 -5.71 -7.38
C LEU A 24 1.63 -5.28 -8.87
N THR A 25 2.81 -5.32 -9.48
CA THR A 25 2.98 -4.98 -10.91
C THR A 25 2.40 -6.02 -11.87
N GLN A 26 2.15 -7.25 -11.39
CA GLN A 26 1.55 -8.33 -12.19
C GLN A 26 0.02 -8.38 -12.11
N LEU A 27 -0.58 -7.63 -11.20
CA LEU A 27 -2.04 -7.51 -11.13
C LEU A 27 -2.58 -6.84 -12.39
N ASN A 28 -3.81 -7.18 -12.77
CA ASN A 28 -4.52 -6.36 -13.75
C ASN A 28 -4.70 -4.93 -13.23
N ILE A 29 -4.85 -3.99 -14.16
CA ILE A 29 -4.88 -2.55 -13.87
C ILE A 29 -5.92 -2.17 -12.80
N ASN A 30 -7.10 -2.81 -12.80
CA ASN A 30 -8.16 -2.51 -11.83
C ASN A 30 -7.77 -3.00 -10.43
N ASN A 31 -7.28 -4.23 -10.31
CA ASN A 31 -6.87 -4.79 -9.01
C ASN A 31 -5.66 -4.04 -8.44
N GLN A 32 -4.70 -3.68 -9.30
CA GLN A 32 -3.57 -2.84 -8.90
C GLN A 32 -4.06 -1.47 -8.40
N HIS A 33 -4.97 -0.83 -9.13
CA HIS A 33 -5.54 0.45 -8.75
C HIS A 33 -6.25 0.38 -7.39
N TYR A 34 -7.11 -0.62 -7.19
CA TYR A 34 -7.83 -0.79 -5.93
C TYR A 34 -6.89 -1.11 -4.76
N TYR A 35 -5.85 -1.91 -4.97
CA TYR A 35 -4.85 -2.17 -3.94
C TYR A 35 -4.14 -0.87 -3.53
N ILE A 36 -3.69 -0.08 -4.51
CA ILE A 36 -2.97 1.18 -4.26
C ILE A 36 -3.87 2.18 -3.53
N VAL A 37 -5.08 2.44 -4.05
CA VAL A 37 -6.01 3.40 -3.44
C VAL A 37 -6.45 2.95 -2.05
N GLY A 38 -6.79 1.68 -1.86
CA GLY A 38 -7.16 1.17 -0.53
C GLY A 38 -6.00 1.26 0.48
N THR A 39 -4.76 1.08 0.03
CA THR A 39 -3.58 1.27 0.88
C THR A 39 -3.37 2.75 1.24
N ILE A 40 -3.57 3.66 0.28
CA ILE A 40 -3.53 5.11 0.54
C ILE A 40 -4.57 5.49 1.60
N ASP A 41 -5.81 5.02 1.46
CA ASP A 41 -6.89 5.32 2.42
C ASP A 41 -6.53 4.82 3.83
N ALA A 42 -5.98 3.61 3.93
CA ALA A 42 -5.52 3.07 5.21
C ALA A 42 -4.40 3.93 5.84
N PHE A 43 -3.45 4.40 5.04
CA PHE A 43 -2.40 5.31 5.51
C PHE A 43 -2.92 6.69 5.89
N LEU A 44 -3.92 7.23 5.19
CA LEU A 44 -4.53 8.51 5.56
C LEU A 44 -5.21 8.44 6.92
N ILE A 45 -5.90 7.34 7.24
CA ILE A 45 -6.45 7.10 8.58
C ILE A 45 -5.33 7.13 9.63
N PHE A 46 -4.22 6.44 9.36
CA PHE A 46 -3.08 6.40 10.29
C PHE A 46 -2.38 7.77 10.42
N ASN A 47 -2.17 8.50 9.32
CA ASN A 47 -1.54 9.80 9.31
C ASN A 47 -2.36 10.84 10.09
N ASN A 48 -3.70 10.77 10.04
CA ASN A 48 -4.57 11.69 10.76
C ASN A 48 -4.49 11.57 12.30
N VAL A 49 -4.07 10.41 12.81
CA VAL A 49 -3.84 10.19 14.25
C VAL A 49 -2.36 10.24 14.65
N SER A 50 -1.46 10.26 13.66
CA SER A 50 -0.02 10.34 13.90
C SER A 50 0.42 11.78 14.20
N LYS A 51 1.33 11.95 15.16
CA LYS A 51 2.00 13.24 15.42
C LYS A 51 3.05 13.58 14.37
N SER A 52 3.47 12.60 13.58
CA SER A 52 4.50 12.71 12.54
C SER A 52 4.05 11.93 11.31
N PRO A 53 3.13 12.47 10.50
CA PRO A 53 2.67 11.80 9.27
C PRO A 53 3.84 11.61 8.31
N ALA A 54 3.86 10.46 7.63
CA ALA A 54 4.94 10.15 6.68
C ALA A 54 4.82 10.92 5.36
N PHE A 55 3.62 11.39 5.03
CA PHE A 55 3.31 12.16 3.82
C PHE A 55 2.02 12.98 4.03
N CYS A 56 1.83 14.02 3.22
CA CYS A 56 0.70 14.94 3.31
C CYS A 56 0.10 15.19 1.92
N ILE A 57 -0.91 14.41 1.55
CA ILE A 57 -1.60 14.58 0.25
C ILE A 57 -2.39 15.91 0.27
N PRO A 58 -2.20 16.80 -0.72
CA PRO A 58 -2.97 18.04 -0.83
C PRO A 58 -4.48 17.79 -1.04
N ASP A 59 -5.34 18.68 -0.52
CA ASP A 59 -6.80 18.55 -0.60
C ASP A 59 -7.35 18.45 -2.04
N ASN A 60 -6.64 18.98 -3.02
CA ASN A 60 -7.02 18.96 -4.44
C ASN A 60 -6.43 17.78 -5.22
N ALA A 61 -5.60 16.94 -4.61
CA ALA A 61 -5.05 15.76 -5.26
C ALA A 61 -6.12 14.67 -5.36
N THR A 62 -6.21 14.02 -6.52
CA THR A 62 -7.20 12.97 -6.78
C THR A 62 -6.61 11.59 -6.51
N HIS A 63 -7.46 10.58 -6.25
CA HIS A 63 -7.03 9.18 -6.19
C HIS A 63 -6.30 8.74 -7.47
N SER A 64 -6.73 9.21 -8.63
CA SER A 64 -6.05 8.93 -9.91
C SER A 64 -4.65 9.53 -9.96
N GLN A 65 -4.45 10.74 -9.42
CA GLN A 65 -3.12 11.35 -9.32
C GLN A 65 -2.21 10.58 -8.37
N SER A 66 -2.72 10.19 -7.20
CA SER A 66 -1.96 9.37 -6.24
C SER A 66 -1.60 8.00 -6.81
N TRP A 67 -2.54 7.36 -7.53
CA TRP A 67 -2.26 6.13 -8.27
C TRP A 67 -1.17 6.32 -9.34
N ASN A 68 -1.24 7.40 -10.14
CA ASN A 68 -0.23 7.71 -11.16
C ASN A 68 1.16 7.89 -10.55
N ILE A 69 1.26 8.57 -9.40
CA ILE A 69 2.52 8.77 -8.66
C ILE A 69 3.11 7.44 -8.22
N VAL A 70 2.30 6.58 -7.61
CA VAL A 70 2.74 5.25 -7.16
C VAL A 70 3.14 4.38 -8.35
N ASN A 71 2.34 4.36 -9.42
CA ASN A 71 2.64 3.58 -10.63
C ASN A 71 3.95 4.05 -11.30
N LYS A 72 4.19 5.36 -11.32
CA LYS A 72 5.46 5.93 -11.77
C LYS A 72 6.62 5.47 -10.89
N TYR A 73 6.48 5.52 -9.56
CA TYR A 73 7.52 5.06 -8.64
C TYR A 73 7.86 3.58 -8.88
N LEU A 74 6.85 2.70 -8.98
CA LEU A 74 7.03 1.28 -9.28
C LEU A 74 7.80 1.05 -10.60
N THR A 75 7.53 1.87 -11.61
CA THR A 75 8.19 1.79 -12.93
C THR A 75 9.64 2.29 -12.87
N ASP A 76 9.89 3.37 -12.15
CA ASP A 76 11.20 4.03 -12.07
C ASP A 76 12.16 3.34 -11.08
N HIS A 77 11.65 2.49 -10.17
CA HIS A 77 12.43 1.84 -9.09
C HIS A 77 12.29 0.31 -9.10
N PRO A 78 12.68 -0.40 -10.18
CA PRO A 78 12.54 -1.86 -10.28
C PRO A 78 13.31 -2.61 -9.18
N GLN A 79 14.41 -2.04 -8.67
CA GLN A 79 15.18 -2.62 -7.58
C GLN A 79 14.38 -2.72 -6.27
N ASP A 80 13.34 -1.91 -6.08
CA ASP A 80 12.53 -1.91 -4.86
C ASP A 80 11.39 -2.94 -4.92
N LEU A 81 11.08 -3.50 -6.10
CA LEU A 81 9.88 -4.33 -6.29
C LEU A 81 9.86 -5.63 -5.47
N HIS A 82 11.00 -6.09 -4.95
CA HIS A 82 11.05 -7.22 -4.03
C HIS A 82 10.54 -6.88 -2.61
N GLN A 83 10.39 -5.60 -2.29
CA GLN A 83 9.89 -5.11 -1.00
C GLN A 83 8.36 -5.21 -0.92
N PRO A 84 7.78 -5.15 0.31
CA PRO A 84 6.34 -5.09 0.48
C PRO A 84 5.71 -3.91 -0.25
N ALA A 85 4.68 -4.16 -1.05
CA ALA A 85 4.02 -3.16 -1.89
C ALA A 85 3.51 -1.95 -1.10
N ALA A 86 2.92 -2.18 0.08
CA ALA A 86 2.47 -1.10 0.95
C ALA A 86 3.64 -0.18 1.39
N GLY A 87 4.83 -0.73 1.61
CA GLY A 87 6.03 0.06 1.91
C GLY A 87 6.48 0.90 0.73
N ILE A 88 6.44 0.35 -0.49
CA ILE A 88 6.74 1.10 -1.72
C ILE A 88 5.73 2.24 -1.93
N ILE A 89 4.43 1.97 -1.71
CA ILE A 89 3.37 2.99 -1.78
C ILE A 89 3.66 4.13 -0.79
N LEU A 90 4.05 3.80 0.45
CA LEU A 90 4.42 4.79 1.46
C LEU A 90 5.60 5.64 0.99
N MET A 91 6.68 5.02 0.50
CA MET A 91 7.88 5.72 0.00
C MET A 91 7.55 6.66 -1.17
N ALA A 92 6.75 6.19 -2.14
CA ALA A 92 6.33 6.98 -3.29
C ALA A 92 5.56 8.25 -2.86
N LEU A 93 4.63 8.11 -1.93
CA LEU A 93 3.84 9.22 -1.40
C LEU A 93 4.68 10.16 -0.55
N SER A 94 5.58 9.64 0.29
CA SER A 94 6.50 10.47 1.08
C SER A 94 7.44 11.30 0.21
N GLN A 95 7.89 10.77 -0.92
CA GLN A 95 8.73 11.51 -1.86
C GLN A 95 7.95 12.56 -2.64
N ALA A 96 6.72 12.23 -3.08
CA ALA A 96 5.91 13.13 -3.90
C ALA A 96 5.20 14.22 -3.08
N PHE A 97 4.83 13.89 -1.84
CA PHE A 97 4.04 14.72 -0.94
C PHE A 97 4.69 14.80 0.46
N PRO A 98 5.92 15.33 0.58
CA PRO A 98 6.53 15.54 1.88
C PRO A 98 5.66 16.50 2.70
N CYS A 99 5.47 16.19 3.98
CA CYS A 99 4.82 17.13 4.90
C CYS A 99 5.74 18.32 5.16
N SER A 100 5.26 19.54 4.93
CA SER A 100 5.94 20.74 5.41
C SER A 100 5.92 20.76 6.94
N ASN A 101 7.02 21.21 7.55
CA ASN A 101 7.13 21.35 9.02
C ASN A 101 6.29 22.51 9.60
N ASP A 102 5.52 23.21 8.77
CA ASP A 102 4.76 24.40 9.17
C ASP A 102 3.29 24.03 9.42
N LYS A 103 2.98 23.74 10.69
CA LYS A 103 1.67 24.05 11.28
C LYS A 103 1.79 25.32 12.11
#